data_AF-A0A832TEK6-F1
#
_entry.id   AF-A0A832TEK6-F1
#
_cell.length_a   1.000
_cell.length_b   1.000
_cell.length_c   1.000
_cell.angle_alpha   90.00
_cell.angle_beta   90.00
_cell.angle_gamma   90.00
#
_symmetry.space_group_name_H-M   'P 1'
#
loop_
_entity.id
_entity.type
_entity.pdbx_description
1 polymer ?
#
loop_
_entity_poly.entity_id
_entity_poly.type
_entity_poly.pdbx_seq_one_letter_code
_entity_poly.pdbx_strand_id
1 'polypeptide(L)' 'MVQVTFRSRISSMGHDKYGDPKYAIYVPKAVHDKIKGMLDKEVFIIVILPDDE' A
#
# COMPACT_ATOMS: atom_id res chain seq x y z
N MET A 1 -9.83 10.19 -14.25
CA MET A 1 -9.43 9.10 -13.32
C MET A 1 -8.08 9.49 -12.74
N VAL A 2 -7.95 9.61 -11.41
CA VAL A 2 -6.68 10.02 -10.77
C VAL A 2 -5.96 8.76 -10.32
N GLN A 3 -4.77 8.53 -10.86
CA GLN A 3 -3.90 7.42 -10.48
C GLN A 3 -2.64 7.96 -9.82
N VAL A 4 -2.24 7.36 -8.71
CA VAL A 4 -1.03 7.72 -7.98
C VAL A 4 -0.16 6.47 -7.85
N THR A 5 1.04 6.53 -8.40
CA THR A 5 2.01 5.42 -8.34
C THR A 5 3.18 5.83 -7.46
N PHE A 6 3.56 4.94 -6.55
CA PHE A 6 4.73 5.10 -5.70
C PHE A 6 5.39 3.75 -5.44
N ARG A 7 6.68 3.78 -5.13
CA ARG A 7 7.42 2.60 -4.68
C ARG A 7 7.49 2.59 -3.16
N SER A 8 7.26 1.43 -2.57
CA SER A 8 7.37 1.22 -1.13
C SER A 8 7.86 -0.19 -0.85
N ARG A 9 8.30 -0.42 0.39
CA ARG A 9 8.67 -1.76 0.87
C ARG A 9 7.48 -2.40 1.56
N ILE A 10 7.21 -3.65 1.19
CA ILE A 10 6.33 -4.52 1.97
C ILE A 10 7.07 -4.86 3.26
N SER A 11 6.46 -4.57 4.39
CA SER A 11 7.02 -4.83 5.73
C SER A 11 6.17 -5.87 6.43
N SER A 12 6.79 -6.78 7.19
CA SER A 12 6.04 -7.69 8.07
C SER A 12 5.37 -6.89 9.19
N MET A 13 4.11 -7.19 9.46
CA MET A 13 3.30 -6.61 10.53
C MET A 13 2.89 -7.68 11.57
N GLY A 14 3.64 -8.78 11.64
CA GLY A 14 3.35 -9.91 12.50
C GLY A 14 2.34 -10.88 11.89
N HIS A 15 1.51 -11.48 12.73
CA HIS A 15 0.48 -12.42 12.32
C HIS A 15 -0.91 -11.95 12.77
N ASP A 16 -1.95 -12.42 12.11
CA ASP A 16 -3.32 -12.18 12.54
C ASP A 16 -3.75 -13.13 13.67
N LYS A 17 -5.02 -13.05 14.08
CA LYS A 17 -5.57 -13.89 15.16
C LYS A 17 -5.66 -15.39 14.81
N TYR A 18 -5.46 -15.74 13.54
CA TYR A 18 -5.46 -17.10 13.01
C TYR A 18 -4.04 -17.62 12.73
N GLY A 19 -3.03 -16.76 12.87
CA GLY A 19 -1.63 -17.11 12.62
C GLY A 19 -1.17 -16.78 11.20
N ASP A 20 -1.98 -16.11 10.39
CA ASP A 20 -1.61 -15.75 9.03
C ASP A 20 -0.70 -14.52 9.00
N PRO A 21 0.36 -14.49 8.16
CA PRO A 21 1.24 -13.35 8.07
C PRO A 21 0.50 -12.08 7.65
N LYS A 22 0.72 -11.00 8.39
CA LYS A 22 0.27 -9.67 8.03
C LYS A 22 1.40 -8.88 7.41
N TYR A 23 1.05 -8.14 6.37
CA TYR A 23 1.97 -7.25 5.69
C TYR A 23 1.43 -5.83 5.66
N ALA A 24 2.34 -4.85 5.69
CA ALA A 24 2.02 -3.44 5.59
C ALA A 24 2.78 -2.80 4.43
N ILE A 25 2.10 -1.89 3.72
CA ILE A 25 2.70 -1.02 2.69
C ILE A 25 2.63 0.41 3.22
N TYR A 26 3.79 1.06 3.33
CA TYR A 26 3.84 2.44 3.78
C TYR A 26 3.65 3.40 2.60
N VAL A 27 2.73 4.36 2.73
CA VAL A 27 2.60 5.45 1.76
C VAL A 27 3.65 6.53 2.06
N PRO A 28 4.59 6.83 1.14
CA PRO A 28 5.62 7.84 1.36
C PRO A 28 5.02 9.23 1.58
N LYS A 29 5.62 10.03 2.46
CA LYS A 29 5.17 11.41 2.75
C LYS A 29 5.01 12.27 1.50
N ALA A 30 5.90 12.12 0.51
CA ALA A 30 5.84 12.84 -0.76
C ALA A 30 4.55 12.59 -1.58
N VAL A 31 3.78 11.57 -1.21
CA VAL A 31 2.54 11.15 -1.86
C VAL A 31 1.31 11.60 -1.08
N HIS A 32 1.46 11.97 0.20
CA HIS A 32 0.34 12.33 1.09
C HIS A 32 -0.50 13.46 0.53
N ASP A 33 0.12 14.52 0.00
CA ASP A 33 -0.61 15.65 -0.59
C ASP A 33 -1.42 15.24 -1.82
N LYS A 34 -0.94 14.26 -2.59
CA LYS A 34 -1.62 13.75 -3.80
C LYS A 34 -2.84 12.90 -3.44
N ILE A 35 -2.77 12.16 -2.33
CA ILE A 35 -3.88 11.30 -1.87
C ILE A 35 -4.83 12.00 -0.90
N LYS A 36 -4.50 13.20 -0.42
CA LYS A 36 -5.36 13.99 0.47
C LYS A 36 -6.76 14.25 -0.14
N GLY A 37 -6.83 14.45 -1.45
CA GLY A 37 -8.10 14.60 -2.19
C GLY A 37 -8.89 13.30 -2.40
N MET A 38 -8.35 12.16 -1.92
CA MET A 38 -8.96 10.83 -1.98
C MET A 38 -9.50 10.36 -0.63
N LEU A 39 -9.38 11.17 0.43
CA LEU A 39 -10.03 10.90 1.71
C LEU A 39 -11.54 10.67 1.51
N ASP A 40 -12.09 9.70 2.23
CA ASP A 40 -13.49 9.25 2.18
C ASP A 40 -13.97 8.67 0.83
N LYS A 41 -13.05 8.39 -0.09
CA LYS A 41 -13.36 7.70 -1.35
C LYS A 41 -12.86 6.26 -1.29
N GLU A 42 -13.61 5.37 -1.92
CA GLU A 42 -13.15 4.01 -2.19
C GLU A 42 -11.92 4.06 -3.11
N VAL A 43 -10.87 3.30 -2.76
CA VAL A 43 -9.62 3.25 -3.52
C VAL A 43 -9.26 1.81 -3.83
N PHE A 44 -8.82 1.59 -5.06
CA PHE A 44 -8.22 0.33 -5.48
C PHE A 44 -6.70 0.40 -5.32
N ILE A 45 -6.14 -0.58 -4.61
CA ILE A 45 -4.69 -0.69 -4.44
C ILE A 45 -4.20 -1.85 -5.31
N ILE A 46 -3.35 -1.53 -6.29
CA ILE A 46 -2.69 -2.52 -7.13
C ILE A 46 -1.25 -2.67 -6.64
N VAL A 47 -0.91 -3.87 -6.19
CA VAL A 47 0.46 -4.22 -5.75
C VAL A 47 1.10 -5.03 -6.86
N ILE A 48 2.22 -4.53 -7.39
CA ILE A 48 3.04 -5.24 -8.37
C ILE A 48 4.24 -5.80 -7.61
N LEU A 49 4.33 -7.11 -7.51
CA LEU A 49 5.48 -7.81 -6.95
C LEU A 49 6.54 -7.95 -8.04
N PRO A 50 7.85 -7.89 -7.70
CA PRO A 50 8.88 -8.30 -8.63
C PRO A 50 8.66 -9.78 -9.00
N ASP A 51 8.93 -10.15 -10.24
CA ASP A 51 9.07 -11.57 -10.58
C ASP A 51 10.30 -12.11 -9.83
N ASP A 52 10.12 -13.23 -9.14
CA ASP A 52 11.16 -13.90 -8.33
C ASP A 52 12.19 -14.67 -9.21
N GLU A 53 12.37 -14.31 -10.50
CA GLU A 53 13.44 -14.87 -11.35
C GLU A 53 14.82 -14.26 -11.07
#